data_AF-A0A653D8X7-F1
#
_entry.id   AF-A0A653D8X7-F1
#
_cell.length_a   1.000
_cell.length_b   1.000
_cell.length_c   1.000
_cell.angle_alpha   90.00
_cell.angle_beta   90.00
_cell.angle_gamma   90.00
#
_symmetry.space_group_name_H-M   'P 1'
#
loop_
_entity.id
_entity.type
_entity.pdbx_description
1 polymer ?
#
loop_
_entity_poly.entity_id
_entity_poly.type
_entity_poly.pdbx_seq_one_letter_code
_entity_poly.pdbx_strand_id
1 'polypeptide(L)' 'MDSQELLQLLWTVVQFKQDDEENHEVSVVPSKWLINKQDGTYCYWPSSNKARKYIKKASEPNSTWKQYPVDDLLDHP' A
#
# COMPACT_ATOMS: atom_id res chain seq x y z
N MET A 1 7.78 2.66 29.65
CA MET A 1 7.89 3.15 28.25
C MET A 1 7.26 2.07 27.41
N ASP A 2 5.98 2.25 27.11
CA ASP A 2 5.14 1.29 26.40
C ASP A 2 5.60 1.14 24.95
N SER A 3 6.21 -0.01 24.66
CA SER A 3 6.68 -0.41 23.32
C SER A 3 5.55 -0.55 22.27
N GLN A 4 4.31 -0.22 22.63
CA GLN A 4 3.14 -0.29 21.75
C GLN A 4 2.83 1.02 21.00
N GLU A 5 3.46 2.15 21.36
CA GLU A 5 3.26 3.44 20.67
C GLU A 5 4.22 3.69 19.49
N LEU A 6 5.14 2.76 19.20
CA LEU A 6 6.01 2.80 18.00
C LEU A 6 5.33 2.29 16.72
N LEU A 7 4.01 2.04 16.76
CA LEU A 7 3.15 1.86 15.58
C LEU A 7 2.78 3.20 14.92
N GLN A 8 3.61 4.23 15.11
CA GLN A 8 3.49 5.52 14.42
C GLN A 8 3.77 5.33 12.92
N LEU A 9 2.69 5.17 12.15
CA LEU A 9 2.57 5.67 10.78
C LEU A 9 3.80 5.40 9.90
N LEU A 10 4.29 4.16 9.86
CA LEU A 10 5.23 3.78 8.82
C LEU A 10 4.50 3.94 7.48
N TRP A 11 5.05 4.79 6.63
CA TRP A 11 4.66 4.92 5.24
C TRP A 11 5.67 4.10 4.44
N THR A 12 5.17 3.25 3.56
CA THR A 12 5.98 2.39 2.69
C THR A 12 5.87 2.89 1.26
N VAL A 13 6.98 2.89 0.52
CA VAL A 13 6.99 3.17 -0.90
C VAL A 13 6.72 1.84 -1.62
N VAL A 14 5.68 1.80 -2.44
CA VAL A 14 5.29 0.62 -3.17
C VAL A 14 5.13 0.90 -4.65
N GLN A 15 5.34 -0.12 -5.47
CA GLN A 15 5.08 -0.10 -6.90
C GLN A 15 3.86 -0.99 -7.19
N PHE A 16 2.79 -0.41 -7.73
CA PHE A 16 1.62 -1.18 -8.13
C PHE A 16 1.89 -1.95 -9.42
N LYS A 17 1.70 -3.28 -9.37
CA LYS A 17 1.72 -4.13 -10.55
C LYS A 17 0.41 -3.90 -11.31
N GLN A 18 0.48 -3.28 -12.48
CA GLN A 18 -0.64 -3.16 -13.42
C GLN A 18 -0.48 -4.22 -14.53
N ASP A 19 -1.59 -4.61 -15.17
CA ASP A 19 -1.59 -5.54 -16.30
C ASP A 19 -0.82 -5.02 -17.53
N ASP A 20 -0.57 -3.71 -17.58
CA ASP A 20 0.21 -3.04 -18.64
C ASP A 20 1.65 -2.78 -18.12
N GLU A 21 2.61 -3.56 -18.61
CA GLU A 21 4.02 -3.56 -18.17
C GLU A 21 4.72 -2.19 -18.34
N GLU A 22 4.15 -1.27 -19.13
CA GLU A 22 4.73 0.07 -19.35
C GLU A 22 4.27 1.12 -18.32
N ASN A 23 3.33 0.80 -17.42
CA ASN A 23 2.72 1.78 -16.52
C ASN A 23 2.79 1.37 -15.04
N HIS A 24 4.02 1.22 -14.55
CA HIS A 24 4.26 0.98 -13.13
C HIS A 24 3.99 2.27 -12.32
N GLU A 25 2.95 2.26 -11.49
CA GLU A 25 2.59 3.40 -10.64
C GLU A 25 3.27 3.25 -9.27
N VAL A 26 4.23 4.13 -8.96
CA VAL A 26 4.87 4.21 -7.64
C VAL A 26 4.03 5.09 -6.72
N SER A 27 3.83 4.66 -5.48
CA SER A 27 3.02 5.39 -4.50
C SER A 27 3.55 5.20 -3.08
N VAL A 28 3.30 6.18 -2.22
CA VAL A 28 3.60 6.09 -0.79
C VAL A 28 2.30 5.75 -0.07
N VAL A 29 2.28 4.62 0.64
CA VAL A 29 1.10 4.08 1.32
C VAL A 29 1.35 3.89 2.81
N PRO A 30 0.35 4.03 3.68
CA PRO A 30 0.47 3.59 5.07
C PRO A 30 0.78 2.09 5.09
N SER A 31 1.77 1.65 5.87
CA SER A 31 2.14 0.22 5.95
C SER A 31 0.96 -0.64 6.43
N LYS A 32 0.01 -0.07 7.18
CA LYS A 32 -1.24 -0.74 7.57
C LYS A 32 -2.18 -1.07 6.41
N TRP A 33 -1.92 -0.54 5.22
CA TRP A 33 -2.64 -0.91 3.99
C TRP A 33 -2.00 -2.10 3.30
N LEU A 34 -0.80 -2.51 3.73
CA LEU A 34 -0.10 -3.66 3.18
C LEU A 34 -0.53 -4.93 3.89
N ILE A 35 -0.68 -5.99 3.11
CA ILE A 35 -0.93 -7.34 3.58
C ILE A 35 -0.05 -8.31 2.79
N ASN A 36 0.66 -9.17 3.51
CA ASN A 36 1.45 -10.24 2.93
C ASN A 36 0.57 -11.48 2.79
N LYS A 37 0.53 -12.04 1.59
CA LYS A 37 -0.10 -13.33 1.27
C LYS A 37 0.97 -14.31 0.81
N GLN A 38 0.58 -15.58 0.62
CA GLN A 38 1.51 -16.64 0.20
C GLN A 38 2.16 -16.34 -1.16
N ASP A 39 1.46 -15.63 -2.03
CA ASP A 39 1.85 -15.32 -3.41
C ASP A 39 2.46 -13.91 -3.58
N GLY A 40 2.56 -13.12 -2.50
CA GLY A 40 3.21 -11.81 -2.52
C GLY A 40 2.55 -10.75 -1.65
N THR A 41 2.99 -9.50 -1.84
CA THR A 41 2.52 -8.33 -1.09
C THR A 41 1.38 -7.64 -1.84
N TYR A 42 0.35 -7.26 -1.09
CA TYR A 42 -0.82 -6.57 -1.62
C TYR A 42 -1.07 -5.29 -0.84
N CYS A 43 -1.53 -4.25 -1.54
CA CYS A 43 -1.98 -3.00 -0.93
C CYS A 43 -3.50 -2.87 -1.08
N TYR A 44 -4.18 -2.63 0.04
CA TYR A 44 -5.55 -2.17 0.04
C TYR A 44 -5.61 -0.75 -0.51
N TRP A 45 -6.54 -0.50 -1.43
CA TRP A 45 -6.77 0.84 -1.97
C TRP A 45 -8.28 1.10 -2.18
N PRO A 46 -8.76 2.32 -1.89
CA PRO A 46 -10.16 2.66 -2.11
C PRO A 46 -10.54 2.45 -3.58
N SER A 47 -11.69 1.83 -3.81
CA SER A 47 -12.29 1.64 -5.12
C SER A 47 -12.78 3.00 -5.68
N SER A 48 -11.85 3.86 -6.10
CA SER A 48 -12.15 5.10 -6.80
C SER A 48 -11.89 4.92 -8.29
N ASN A 49 -12.78 5.47 -9.12
CA ASN A 49 -12.62 5.51 -10.58
C ASN A 49 -11.55 6.54 -11.05
N LYS A 50 -10.69 6.99 -10.14
CA LYS A 50 -9.68 8.03 -10.36
C LYS A 50 -8.30 7.44 -10.08
N ALA A 51 -7.32 7.83 -10.90
CA ALA A 51 -5.91 7.52 -10.71
C ALA A 51 -5.44 7.77 -9.26
N ARG A 52 -4.45 6.99 -8.78
CA ARG A 52 -3.96 7.07 -7.40
C ARG A 52 -3.12 8.33 -7.22
N LYS A 53 -3.79 9.46 -6.99
CA LYS A 53 -3.11 10.77 -6.93
C LYS A 53 -2.27 10.94 -5.65
N TYR A 54 -2.93 10.95 -4.49
CA TYR A 54 -2.28 11.13 -3.19
C TYR A 54 -3.24 10.76 -2.06
N ILE A 55 -2.67 10.26 -0.96
CA ILE A 55 -3.41 9.86 0.24
C ILE A 55 -3.58 11.08 1.15
N LYS A 56 -4.80 11.60 1.24
CA LYS A 56 -5.13 12.73 2.13
C LYS A 56 -5.17 12.35 3.61
N LYS A 57 -5.62 11.13 3.91
CA LYS A 57 -5.79 10.62 5.27
C LYS A 57 -5.54 9.12 5.27
N ALA A 58 -4.68 8.67 6.17
CA ALA A 58 -4.42 7.26 6.41
C ALA A 58 -5.56 6.63 7.24
N SER A 59 -6.74 6.47 6.66
CA SER A 59 -7.83 5.69 7.27
C SER A 59 -7.44 4.21 7.36
N GLU A 60 -8.11 3.44 8.22
CA GLU A 60 -7.97 1.99 8.16
C GLU A 60 -8.58 1.45 6.85
N PRO A 61 -8.00 0.39 6.26
CA PRO A 61 -8.64 -0.33 5.19
C PRO A 61 -10.02 -0.80 5.62
N ASN A 62 -11.00 -0.73 4.72
CA ASN A 62 -12.33 -1.29 4.98
C ASN A 62 -12.67 -2.37 3.93
N SER A 63 -13.75 -3.10 4.16
CA SER A 63 -14.15 -4.25 3.34
C SER A 63 -14.53 -3.89 1.89
N THR A 64 -14.72 -2.62 1.54
CA THR A 64 -15.06 -2.19 0.18
C THR A 64 -13.84 -1.82 -0.67
N TRP A 65 -12.65 -1.81 -0.06
CA TRP A 65 -11.40 -1.53 -0.74
C TRP A 65 -10.94 -2.73 -1.56
N LYS A 66 -10.35 -2.45 -2.70
CA LYS A 66 -9.75 -3.48 -3.56
C LYS A 66 -8.31 -3.72 -3.13
N GLN A 67 -7.85 -4.94 -3.36
CA GLN A 67 -6.48 -5.34 -3.12
C GLN A 67 -5.74 -5.33 -4.45
N TYR A 68 -4.56 -4.71 -4.46
CA TYR A 68 -3.73 -4.61 -5.64
C TYR A 68 -2.36 -5.20 -5.34
N PRO A 69 -1.83 -6.05 -6.22
CA PRO A 69 -0.49 -6.57 -6.06
C PRO A 69 0.53 -5.43 -6.14
N VAL A 70 1.52 -5.45 -5.25
CA VAL A 70 2.58 -4.44 -5.18
C VAL A 70 3.95 -5.08 -4.96
N ASP A 71 5.00 -4.38 -5.34
CA ASP A 71 6.35 -4.61 -4.85
C ASP A 71 6.70 -3.55 -3.80
N ASP A 72 7.37 -3.98 -2.71
CA ASP A 72 7.96 -3.07 -1.73
C ASP A 72 9.32 -2.60 -2.27
N LEU A 73 9.49 -1.28 -2.40
CA LEU A 73 10.71 -0.68 -2.95
C LEU A 73 11.73 -0.30 -1.87
N LEU A 74 11.39 -0.42 -0.58
CA LEU A 74 12.28 -0.12 0.54
C LEU A 74 12.92 -1.38 1.16
N ASP A 75 12.46 -2.56 0.78
CA ASP A 75 13.05 -3.84 1.17
C ASP A 75 14.19 -4.22 0.18
N HIS A 76 15.28 -3.46 0.25
CA HIS A 76 16.55 -3.83 -0.37
C HIS A 76 17.63 -3.90 0.73
N PRO A 77 18.44 -4.98 0.77
CA PRO A 77 19.48 -5.20 1.78
C PRO A 77 20.61 -4.17 1.75
#